data_AF-A0A2H9QWR9-F1
#
_entry.id   AF-A0A2H9QWR9-F1
#
_cell.length_a   1.000
_cell.length_b   1.000
_cell.length_c   1.000
_cell.angle_alpha   90.00
_cell.angle_beta   90.00
_cell.angle_gamma   90.00
#
_symmetry.space_group_name_H-M   'P 1'
#
loop_
_entity.id
_entity.type
_entity.pdbx_description
1 polymer ?
#
loop_
_entity_poly.entity_id
_entity_poly.type
_entity_poly.pdbx_seq_one_letter_code
_entity_poly.pdbx_strand_id
1 'polypeptide(L)'
;MTWQGTLKKIDEYRYEIPSDYKGAKGNLNMKTSGLIYASGKMIENIKKDNAPEQVANVATLPGIVGKSMAMPDIHWGYGFPIGGVAGMDAEEGVISPGGVGYDINCGVRLVKTNLTVKELSPKIKEIVDSMFNNVPSGVGSRGKIKLNMNQLDDVLENGAGWAVNNGYGWDEDLEYLEENGCMKNAEPSKVSTFAKQRGMPQLGSLGGGNHFLEIDRVDEIYDEKTAKVFGIEHKDQIMVLIHTGSRGCGHQICTDSLKEMERAVKKYSINLPDGQLACAPVNSSEAENYFKAMACGANYAWANRQMIVHWIRESFEKVFNKKAEELDMHIVYDVCHNIAKLEEHGFEGKRRKLYVHRKGATRAFPK
;
A
#
# COMPACT_ATOMS: atom_id res chain seq x y z
N MET A 1 7.46 13.89 -21.39
CA MET A 1 6.40 13.91 -22.44
C MET A 1 5.16 14.49 -21.80
N THR A 2 4.28 15.16 -22.55
CA THR A 2 2.99 15.66 -22.04
C THR A 2 1.86 14.89 -22.72
N TRP A 3 0.73 14.72 -22.03
CA TRP A 3 -0.44 14.05 -22.57
C TRP A 3 -1.08 14.85 -23.70
N GLN A 4 -1.28 14.19 -24.84
CA GLN A 4 -1.92 14.76 -26.04
C GLN A 4 -3.22 14.04 -26.42
N GLY A 5 -3.59 12.98 -25.68
CA GLY A 5 -4.82 12.24 -25.94
C GLY A 5 -6.09 12.98 -25.50
N THR A 6 -7.25 12.43 -25.85
CA THR A 6 -8.54 12.98 -25.41
C THR A 6 -8.86 12.53 -23.99
N LEU A 7 -9.26 13.47 -23.13
CA LEU A 7 -9.92 13.19 -21.84
C LEU A 7 -11.37 13.66 -21.92
N LYS A 8 -12.29 12.72 -22.10
CA LYS A 8 -13.72 13.02 -22.21
C LYS A 8 -14.30 13.21 -20.80
N LYS A 9 -14.71 14.44 -20.47
CA LYS A 9 -15.38 14.72 -19.20
C LYS A 9 -16.73 13.96 -19.15
N ILE A 10 -16.90 13.11 -18.14
CA ILE A 10 -18.16 12.40 -17.86
C ILE A 10 -19.02 13.29 -16.96
N ASP A 11 -18.43 13.78 -15.86
CA ASP A 11 -19.08 14.70 -14.91
C ASP A 11 -18.03 15.60 -14.23
N GLU A 12 -18.39 16.23 -13.10
CA GLU A 12 -17.52 17.14 -12.37
C GLU A 12 -16.16 16.54 -11.97
N TYR A 13 -16.14 15.24 -11.62
CA TYR A 13 -14.98 14.57 -11.02
C TYR A 13 -14.47 13.39 -11.83
N ARG A 14 -15.05 13.07 -12.99
CA ARG A 14 -14.69 11.89 -13.79
C ARG A 14 -14.35 12.25 -15.23
N TYR A 15 -13.20 11.75 -15.69
CA TYR A 15 -12.68 11.92 -17.04
C TYR A 15 -12.33 10.56 -17.62
N GLU A 16 -12.84 10.26 -18.82
CA GLU A 16 -12.62 9.01 -19.51
C GLU A 16 -11.53 9.14 -20.58
N ILE A 17 -10.66 8.14 -20.66
CA ILE A 17 -9.82 7.89 -21.83
C ILE A 17 -10.58 6.89 -22.70
N PRO A 18 -11.06 7.29 -23.89
CA PRO A 18 -11.77 6.41 -24.80
C PRO A 18 -10.95 5.16 -25.15
N SER A 19 -11.62 4.00 -25.27
CA SER A 19 -10.95 2.72 -25.58
C SER A 19 -10.40 2.63 -27.02
N ASP A 20 -10.75 3.56 -27.89
CA ASP A 20 -10.22 3.67 -29.24
C ASP A 20 -8.90 4.48 -29.32
N TYR A 21 -8.46 5.08 -28.20
CA TYR A 21 -7.17 5.76 -28.10
C TYR A 21 -6.01 4.80 -28.42
N LYS A 22 -5.11 5.22 -29.31
CA LYS A 22 -4.02 4.39 -29.85
C LYS A 22 -2.66 4.61 -29.17
N GLY A 23 -2.61 5.40 -28.09
CA GLY A 23 -1.36 5.79 -27.44
C GLY A 23 -0.60 6.86 -28.21
N ALA A 24 0.35 7.49 -27.53
CA ALA A 24 1.21 8.51 -28.14
C ALA A 24 2.04 7.96 -29.32
N LYS A 25 2.29 6.65 -29.34
CA LYS A 25 3.07 5.95 -30.40
C LYS A 25 2.21 5.17 -31.38
N GLY A 26 0.88 5.23 -31.27
CA GLY A 26 -0.02 4.45 -32.14
C GLY A 26 0.00 2.93 -31.90
N ASN A 27 0.56 2.46 -30.78
CA ASN A 27 0.80 1.06 -30.47
C ASN A 27 -0.18 0.45 -29.44
N LEU A 28 -1.17 1.20 -28.95
CA LEU A 28 -2.15 0.69 -28.00
C LEU A 28 -3.30 -0.05 -28.67
N ASN A 29 -3.61 -1.21 -28.12
CA ASN A 29 -4.85 -1.93 -28.34
C ASN A 29 -5.57 -2.09 -27.00
N MET A 30 -6.26 -1.04 -26.57
CA MET A 30 -6.96 -1.02 -25.29
C MET A 30 -8.14 -2.00 -25.31
N LYS A 31 -8.25 -2.84 -24.28
CA LYS A 31 -9.35 -3.79 -24.09
C LYS A 31 -10.56 -3.16 -23.40
N THR A 32 -10.33 -2.02 -22.74
CA THR A 32 -11.34 -1.24 -22.02
C THR A 32 -10.96 0.24 -22.00
N SER A 33 -11.86 1.12 -21.55
CA SER A 33 -11.57 2.54 -21.35
C SER A 33 -10.74 2.79 -20.07
N GLY A 34 -10.02 3.91 -20.04
CA GLY A 34 -9.44 4.46 -18.80
C GLY A 34 -10.41 5.40 -18.08
N LEU A 35 -10.33 5.50 -16.76
CA LEU A 35 -11.11 6.42 -15.93
C LEU A 35 -10.21 7.13 -14.92
N ILE A 36 -10.17 8.45 -15.00
CA ILE A 36 -9.45 9.31 -14.07
C ILE A 36 -10.46 10.05 -13.21
N TYR A 37 -10.34 9.90 -11.90
CA TYR A 37 -11.06 10.71 -10.92
C TYR A 37 -10.24 11.96 -10.64
N ALA A 38 -10.75 13.15 -10.93
CA ALA A 38 -10.05 14.41 -10.68
C ALA A 38 -11.01 15.59 -10.80
N SER A 39 -10.78 16.66 -10.04
CA SER A 39 -11.51 17.92 -10.30
C SER A 39 -10.97 18.61 -11.56
N GLY A 40 -11.77 19.47 -12.19
CA GLY A 40 -11.33 20.22 -13.38
C GLY A 40 -10.05 21.04 -13.20
N LYS A 41 -9.76 21.50 -11.98
CA LYS A 41 -8.53 22.26 -11.65
C LYS A 41 -7.25 21.40 -11.71
N MET A 42 -7.38 20.08 -11.58
CA MET A 42 -6.24 19.16 -11.51
C MET A 42 -5.80 18.65 -12.89
N ILE A 43 -6.71 18.68 -13.88
CA ILE A 43 -6.52 18.08 -15.20
C ILE A 43 -5.28 18.62 -15.91
N GLU A 44 -5.04 19.92 -15.85
CA GLU A 44 -3.88 20.52 -16.54
C GLU A 44 -2.54 20.07 -15.94
N ASN A 45 -2.49 19.76 -14.64
CA ASN A 45 -1.29 19.20 -14.02
C ASN A 45 -1.12 17.71 -14.35
N ILE A 46 -2.21 16.95 -14.31
CA ILE A 46 -2.23 15.52 -14.69
C ILE A 46 -1.72 15.34 -16.14
N LYS A 47 -2.13 16.21 -17.06
CA LYS A 47 -1.65 16.17 -18.45
C LYS A 47 -0.16 16.42 -18.59
N LYS A 48 0.44 17.30 -17.77
CA LYS A 48 1.87 17.66 -17.86
C LYS A 48 2.78 16.46 -17.55
N ASP A 49 2.34 15.59 -16.65
CA ASP A 49 3.10 14.42 -16.21
C ASP A 49 2.93 13.20 -17.14
N ASN A 50 1.97 13.26 -18.07
CA ASN A 50 1.65 12.17 -19.01
C ASN A 50 1.25 10.84 -18.33
N ALA A 51 0.94 10.86 -17.03
CA ALA A 51 0.40 9.73 -16.30
C ALA A 51 -0.89 9.11 -16.92
N PRO A 52 -1.75 9.87 -17.62
CA PRO A 52 -2.87 9.28 -18.37
C PRO A 52 -2.44 8.24 -19.43
N GLU A 53 -1.23 8.34 -20.01
CA GLU A 53 -0.71 7.31 -20.92
C GLU A 53 -0.56 5.97 -20.20
N GLN A 54 -0.14 5.98 -18.93
CA GLN A 54 -0.01 4.75 -18.16
C GLN A 54 -1.37 4.14 -17.81
N VAL A 55 -2.40 4.97 -17.59
CA VAL A 55 -3.79 4.48 -17.47
C VAL A 55 -4.23 3.77 -18.74
N ALA A 56 -3.93 4.35 -19.92
CA ALA A 56 -4.22 3.74 -21.20
C ALA A 56 -3.41 2.45 -21.45
N ASN A 57 -2.13 2.43 -21.07
CA ASN A 57 -1.28 1.24 -21.17
C ASN A 57 -1.84 0.09 -20.32
N VAL A 58 -2.25 0.36 -19.08
CA VAL A 58 -2.86 -0.65 -18.19
C VAL A 58 -4.15 -1.21 -18.79
N ALA A 59 -4.92 -0.39 -19.51
CA ALA A 59 -6.15 -0.81 -20.18
C ALA A 59 -5.92 -1.81 -21.34
N THR A 60 -4.67 -2.08 -21.75
CA THR A 60 -4.36 -3.12 -22.75
C THR A 60 -4.14 -4.51 -22.14
N LEU A 61 -4.04 -4.62 -20.81
CA LEU A 61 -3.62 -5.85 -20.15
C LEU A 61 -4.66 -6.98 -20.29
N PRO A 62 -4.22 -8.25 -20.50
CA PRO A 62 -5.14 -9.38 -20.59
C PRO A 62 -5.99 -9.59 -19.34
N GLY A 63 -7.27 -9.92 -19.57
CA GLY A 63 -8.26 -10.17 -18.53
C GLY A 63 -8.58 -8.98 -17.62
N ILE A 64 -8.24 -7.75 -18.00
CA ILE A 64 -8.71 -6.57 -17.25
C ILE A 64 -10.26 -6.53 -17.24
N VAL A 65 -10.82 -6.33 -16.05
CA VAL A 65 -12.28 -6.25 -15.82
C VAL A 65 -12.64 -4.83 -15.40
N GLY A 66 -13.68 -4.27 -16.01
CA GLY A 66 -14.05 -2.87 -15.80
C GLY A 66 -13.07 -1.91 -16.47
N LYS A 67 -12.85 -0.74 -15.88
CA LYS A 67 -11.97 0.30 -16.41
C LYS A 67 -10.59 0.24 -15.75
N SER A 68 -9.55 0.64 -16.48
CA SER A 68 -8.27 1.03 -15.85
C SER A 68 -8.50 2.35 -15.13
N MET A 69 -8.33 2.38 -13.81
CA MET A 69 -8.71 3.54 -13.00
C MET A 69 -7.48 4.26 -12.45
N ALA A 70 -7.60 5.57 -12.27
CA ALA A 70 -6.64 6.35 -11.52
C ALA A 70 -7.33 7.38 -10.62
N MET A 71 -6.79 7.52 -9.41
CA MET A 71 -7.27 8.40 -8.34
C MET A 71 -6.83 9.86 -8.59
N PRO A 72 -7.38 10.84 -7.83
CA PRO A 72 -7.05 12.26 -8.03
C PRO A 72 -5.58 12.63 -7.89
N ASP A 73 -4.82 11.86 -7.11
CA ASP A 73 -3.38 12.01 -6.89
C ASP A 73 -2.51 11.29 -7.93
N ILE A 74 -3.09 10.93 -9.09
CA ILE A 74 -2.40 10.26 -10.19
C ILE A 74 -1.11 11.00 -10.61
N HIS A 75 -0.02 10.24 -10.70
CA HIS A 75 1.24 10.69 -11.29
C HIS A 75 2.05 9.53 -11.87
N TRP A 76 3.10 9.84 -12.61
CA TRP A 76 3.92 8.91 -13.35
C TRP A 76 4.59 7.89 -12.42
N GLY A 77 4.37 6.62 -12.71
CA GLY A 77 4.96 5.50 -11.99
C GLY A 77 5.82 4.60 -12.89
N TYR A 78 6.15 3.41 -12.38
CA TYR A 78 6.74 2.31 -13.16
C TYR A 78 5.63 1.42 -13.75
N GLY A 79 5.42 1.49 -15.07
CA GLY A 79 4.39 0.73 -15.79
C GLY A 79 2.96 1.23 -15.51
N PHE A 80 2.45 0.97 -14.32
CA PHE A 80 1.19 1.55 -13.81
C PHE A 80 1.46 2.95 -13.24
N PRO A 81 0.50 3.88 -13.34
CA PRO A 81 0.60 5.14 -12.63
C PRO A 81 0.49 4.91 -11.12
N ILE A 82 1.11 5.79 -10.34
CA ILE A 82 0.77 5.90 -8.91
C ILE A 82 -0.62 6.55 -8.83
N GLY A 83 -1.44 6.14 -7.87
CA GLY A 83 -2.88 6.38 -7.85
C GLY A 83 -3.68 5.39 -8.70
N GLY A 84 -3.03 4.36 -9.28
CA GLY A 84 -3.65 3.41 -10.20
C GLY A 84 -4.39 2.26 -9.52
N VAL A 85 -5.51 1.85 -10.11
CA VAL A 85 -6.28 0.65 -9.73
C VAL A 85 -6.69 -0.14 -10.98
N ALA A 86 -6.47 -1.45 -10.98
CA ALA A 86 -6.97 -2.35 -12.02
C ALA A 86 -7.38 -3.71 -11.45
N GLY A 87 -8.58 -4.17 -11.80
CA GLY A 87 -9.04 -5.52 -11.51
C GLY A 87 -8.71 -6.45 -12.68
N MET A 88 -8.01 -7.54 -12.41
CA MET A 88 -7.70 -8.58 -13.40
C MET A 88 -8.49 -9.83 -13.07
N ASP A 89 -9.16 -10.42 -14.05
CA ASP A 89 -9.94 -11.65 -13.87
C ASP A 89 -9.06 -12.77 -13.27
N ALA A 90 -9.57 -13.49 -12.28
CA ALA A 90 -8.79 -14.50 -11.56
C ALA A 90 -8.49 -15.76 -12.38
N GLU A 91 -9.12 -15.94 -13.55
CA GLU A 91 -8.88 -17.07 -14.44
C GLU A 91 -8.12 -16.66 -15.71
N GLU A 92 -8.48 -15.52 -16.29
CA GLU A 92 -7.97 -15.06 -17.60
C GLU A 92 -7.02 -13.84 -17.51
N GLY A 93 -6.85 -13.29 -16.31
CA GLY A 93 -6.08 -12.08 -16.06
C GLY A 93 -4.58 -12.29 -15.95
N VAL A 94 -3.90 -11.20 -15.58
CA VAL A 94 -2.46 -11.18 -15.31
C VAL A 94 -2.17 -10.59 -13.93
N ILE A 95 -1.01 -10.93 -13.37
CA ILE A 95 -0.44 -10.26 -12.20
C ILE A 95 0.81 -9.49 -12.63
N SER A 96 0.91 -8.23 -12.20
CA SER A 96 2.04 -7.35 -12.52
C SER A 96 2.63 -6.71 -11.26
N PRO A 97 3.93 -6.92 -10.96
CA PRO A 97 4.61 -6.22 -9.87
C PRO A 97 4.59 -4.70 -10.04
N GLY A 98 4.63 -4.21 -11.28
CA GLY A 98 4.53 -2.78 -11.60
C GLY A 98 3.19 -2.16 -11.18
N GLY A 99 2.12 -2.96 -11.10
CA GLY A 99 0.79 -2.57 -10.62
C GLY A 99 0.60 -2.61 -9.11
N VAL A 100 1.57 -3.17 -8.37
CA VAL A 100 1.64 -3.12 -6.90
C VAL A 100 2.60 -2.02 -6.46
N GLY A 101 3.76 -1.93 -7.10
CA GLY A 101 4.84 -1.01 -6.76
C GLY A 101 6.00 -1.70 -6.04
N TYR A 102 7.11 -0.97 -5.88
CA TYR A 102 8.33 -1.49 -5.26
C TYR A 102 8.17 -1.67 -3.75
N ASP A 103 7.63 -0.67 -3.04
CA ASP A 103 7.36 -0.82 -1.61
C ASP A 103 6.02 -1.50 -1.38
N ILE A 104 6.06 -2.83 -1.44
CA ILE A 104 4.91 -3.72 -1.21
C ILE A 104 4.35 -3.44 0.18
N ASN A 105 3.03 -3.28 0.28
CA ASN A 105 2.34 -2.91 1.51
C ASN A 105 2.96 -1.69 2.20
N CYS A 106 3.49 -0.72 1.45
CA CYS A 106 3.48 0.65 1.93
C CYS A 106 2.04 0.98 2.33
N GLY A 107 1.88 1.60 3.48
CA GLY A 107 0.58 1.74 4.09
C GLY A 107 0.63 2.63 5.31
N VAL A 108 -0.56 2.89 5.83
CA VAL A 108 -0.77 3.86 6.89
C VAL A 108 -1.49 3.19 8.04
N ARG A 109 -1.08 3.51 9.26
CA ARG A 109 -1.76 3.11 10.49
C ARG A 109 -2.05 4.34 11.34
N LEU A 110 -3.28 4.47 11.80
CA LEU A 110 -3.72 5.53 12.68
C LEU A 110 -3.96 4.98 14.09
N VAL A 111 -3.35 5.62 15.09
CA VAL A 111 -3.53 5.33 16.51
C VAL A 111 -4.23 6.51 17.14
N LYS A 112 -5.32 6.26 17.89
CA LYS A 112 -6.02 7.32 18.64
C LYS A 112 -5.39 7.54 19.99
N THR A 113 -5.72 8.64 20.65
CA THR A 113 -5.44 8.86 22.07
C THR A 113 -6.63 9.57 22.70
N ASN A 114 -6.73 9.55 24.02
CA ASN A 114 -7.65 10.41 24.78
C ASN A 114 -7.03 11.78 25.14
N LEU A 115 -5.86 12.11 24.58
CA LEU A 115 -5.18 13.37 24.84
C LEU A 115 -5.75 14.50 23.98
N THR A 116 -5.72 15.70 24.56
CA THR A 116 -5.98 16.96 23.85
C THR A 116 -4.68 17.68 23.51
N VAL A 117 -4.75 18.61 22.55
CA VAL A 117 -3.64 19.54 22.22
C VAL A 117 -3.11 20.27 23.44
N LYS A 118 -3.98 20.66 24.39
CA LYS A 118 -3.58 21.37 25.60
C LYS A 118 -2.68 20.51 26.49
N GLU A 119 -2.90 19.20 26.52
CA GLU A 119 -2.11 18.24 27.29
C GLU A 119 -0.80 17.88 26.59
N LEU A 120 -0.82 17.77 25.26
CA LEU A 120 0.36 17.42 24.46
C LEU A 120 1.33 18.59 24.27
N SER A 121 0.82 19.81 24.03
CA SER A 121 1.65 20.96 23.61
C SER A 121 2.83 21.26 24.53
N PRO A 122 2.69 21.21 25.88
CA PRO A 122 3.83 21.43 26.78
C PRO A 122 4.91 20.35 26.67
N LYS A 123 4.56 19.16 26.16
CA LYS A 123 5.41 17.97 26.07
C LYS A 123 5.81 17.62 24.64
N ILE A 124 5.41 18.40 23.63
CA ILE A 124 5.58 18.05 22.21
C ILE A 124 7.03 17.76 21.83
N LYS A 125 7.98 18.54 22.36
CA LYS A 125 9.40 18.32 22.12
C LYS A 125 9.87 17.00 22.74
N GLU A 126 9.48 16.74 23.98
CA GLU A 126 9.88 15.51 24.70
C GLU A 126 9.33 14.26 24.03
N ILE A 127 8.08 14.29 23.55
CA ILE A 127 7.48 13.14 22.87
C ILE A 127 8.08 12.91 21.48
N VAL A 128 8.33 13.96 20.70
CA VAL A 128 9.02 13.84 19.41
C VAL A 128 10.44 13.31 19.61
N ASP A 129 11.20 13.85 20.57
CA ASP A 129 12.54 13.37 20.91
C ASP A 129 12.50 11.89 21.37
N SER A 130 11.50 11.51 22.18
CA SER A 130 11.34 10.13 22.62
C SER A 130 11.01 9.18 21.46
N MET A 131 10.06 9.55 20.60
CA MET A 131 9.65 8.76 19.43
C MET A 131 10.79 8.60 18.43
N PHE A 132 11.55 9.68 18.17
CA PHE A 132 12.70 9.63 17.26
C PHE A 132 13.80 8.69 17.77
N ASN A 133 14.08 8.72 19.09
CA ASN A 133 15.03 7.80 19.69
C ASN A 133 14.52 6.35 19.70
N ASN A 134 13.21 6.16 19.86
CA ASN A 134 12.62 4.84 19.99
C ASN A 134 12.30 4.15 18.65
N VAL A 135 12.11 4.90 17.58
CA VAL A 135 11.74 4.38 16.27
C VAL A 135 12.87 4.70 15.27
N PRO A 136 13.71 3.72 14.91
CA PRO A 136 14.79 3.94 13.95
C PRO A 136 14.25 4.48 12.61
N SER A 137 14.85 5.55 12.12
CA SER A 137 14.52 6.19 10.83
C SER A 137 15.78 6.48 10.02
N GLY A 138 15.61 6.76 8.72
CA GLY A 138 16.70 7.08 7.79
C GLY A 138 17.12 5.92 6.87
N VAL A 139 17.75 6.27 5.75
CA VAL A 139 18.27 5.29 4.77
C VAL A 139 19.41 4.49 5.39
N GLY A 140 19.30 3.17 5.37
CA GLY A 140 20.30 2.26 5.95
C GLY A 140 20.21 2.11 7.47
N SER A 141 19.26 2.79 8.11
CA SER A 141 18.96 2.60 9.53
C SER A 141 18.56 1.16 9.80
N ARG A 142 18.95 0.65 10.98
CA ARG A 142 18.70 -0.73 11.39
C ARG A 142 17.69 -0.75 12.54
N GLY A 143 16.82 -1.75 12.52
CA GLY A 143 15.89 -2.02 13.62
C GLY A 143 16.63 -2.32 14.93
N LYS A 144 15.92 -2.17 16.05
CA LYS A 144 16.44 -2.49 17.39
C LYS A 144 16.70 -3.98 17.58
N ILE A 145 15.99 -4.83 16.83
CA ILE A 145 16.04 -6.28 16.97
C ILE A 145 17.06 -6.91 16.02
N LYS A 146 17.66 -8.01 16.45
CA LYS A 146 18.52 -8.86 15.61
C LYS A 146 17.80 -10.19 15.40
N LEU A 147 17.30 -10.39 14.18
CA LEU A 147 16.73 -11.66 13.76
C LEU A 147 17.78 -12.50 13.04
N ASN A 148 17.61 -13.82 13.13
CA ASN A 148 18.20 -14.76 12.18
C ASN A 148 17.22 -15.05 11.02
N MET A 149 17.67 -15.85 10.06
CA MET A 149 16.90 -16.12 8.85
C MET A 149 15.59 -16.89 9.11
N ASN A 150 15.59 -17.84 10.04
CA ASN A 150 14.38 -18.61 10.36
C ASN A 150 13.34 -17.73 11.06
N GLN A 151 13.79 -16.88 11.99
CA GLN A 151 12.89 -15.93 12.65
C GLN A 151 12.31 -14.91 11.66
N LEU A 152 13.09 -14.51 10.64
CA LEU A 152 12.55 -13.67 9.57
C LEU A 152 11.51 -14.43 8.75
N ASP A 153 11.71 -15.72 8.48
CA ASP A 153 10.69 -16.52 7.78
C ASP A 153 9.39 -16.58 8.58
N ASP A 154 9.46 -16.69 9.91
CA ASP A 154 8.28 -16.58 10.77
C ASP A 154 7.58 -15.21 10.64
N VAL A 155 8.34 -14.11 10.52
CA VAL A 155 7.79 -12.76 10.26
C VAL A 155 7.09 -12.71 8.89
N LEU A 156 7.75 -13.24 7.85
CA LEU A 156 7.24 -13.26 6.48
C LEU A 156 5.96 -14.10 6.36
N GLU A 157 5.83 -15.14 7.17
CA GLU A 157 4.65 -16.01 7.18
C GLU A 157 3.50 -15.45 8.03
N ASN A 158 3.80 -14.88 9.21
CA ASN A 158 2.77 -14.56 10.21
C ASN A 158 2.47 -13.07 10.38
N GLY A 159 3.25 -12.19 9.76
CA GLY A 159 2.99 -10.75 9.73
C GLY A 159 2.86 -10.09 11.10
N ALA A 160 1.85 -9.24 11.30
CA ALA A 160 1.64 -8.58 12.60
C ALA A 160 1.40 -9.56 13.75
N GLY A 161 0.83 -10.75 13.47
CA GLY A 161 0.63 -11.79 14.48
C GLY A 161 1.95 -12.28 15.08
N TRP A 162 3.02 -12.36 14.29
CA TRP A 162 4.36 -12.63 14.83
C TRP A 162 4.80 -11.56 15.82
N ALA A 163 4.59 -10.29 15.48
CA ALA A 163 5.02 -9.17 16.31
C ALA A 163 4.28 -9.18 17.66
N VAL A 164 2.95 -9.35 17.64
CA VAL A 164 2.14 -9.47 18.86
C VAL A 164 2.58 -10.66 19.71
N ASN A 165 2.77 -11.84 19.12
CA ASN A 165 3.23 -13.04 19.83
C ASN A 165 4.64 -12.89 20.45
N ASN A 166 5.43 -11.94 19.95
CA ASN A 166 6.76 -11.60 20.49
C ASN A 166 6.74 -10.37 21.40
N GLY A 167 5.56 -9.94 21.86
CA GLY A 167 5.39 -8.86 22.85
C GLY A 167 5.28 -7.46 22.24
N TYR A 168 5.16 -7.33 20.92
CA TYR A 168 5.03 -6.04 20.25
C TYR A 168 3.57 -5.68 19.99
N GLY A 169 2.92 -5.10 20.99
CA GLY A 169 1.54 -4.59 20.93
C GLY A 169 0.56 -5.48 21.67
N TRP A 170 -0.71 -5.41 21.29
CA TRP A 170 -1.82 -6.08 21.97
C TRP A 170 -2.54 -7.06 21.03
N ASP A 171 -3.16 -8.11 21.57
CA ASP A 171 -3.89 -9.10 20.76
C ASP A 171 -5.02 -8.47 19.93
N GLU A 172 -5.74 -7.52 20.53
CA GLU A 172 -6.81 -6.76 19.87
C GLU A 172 -6.33 -5.89 18.70
N ASP A 173 -5.04 -5.53 18.63
CA ASP A 173 -4.52 -4.70 17.55
C ASP A 173 -4.78 -5.35 16.19
N LEU A 174 -4.71 -6.68 16.12
CA LEU A 174 -4.86 -7.46 14.90
C LEU A 174 -6.25 -7.29 14.26
N GLU A 175 -7.30 -7.06 15.06
CA GLU A 175 -8.68 -6.93 14.56
C GLU A 175 -8.89 -5.64 13.75
N TYR A 176 -8.05 -4.62 13.98
CA TYR A 176 -8.12 -3.31 13.32
C TYR A 176 -7.12 -3.18 12.18
N LEU A 177 -6.54 -4.29 11.73
CA LEU A 177 -5.63 -4.30 10.59
C LEU A 177 -6.32 -4.87 9.36
N GLU A 178 -6.08 -4.26 8.22
CA GLU A 178 -6.42 -4.89 6.95
C GLU A 178 -5.78 -6.30 6.85
N GLU A 179 -6.59 -7.31 6.48
CA GLU A 179 -6.24 -8.75 6.53
C GLU A 179 -5.88 -9.30 7.92
N ASN A 180 -6.28 -8.61 9.00
CA ASN A 180 -5.78 -8.85 10.34
C ASN A 180 -4.24 -8.85 10.41
N GLY A 181 -3.60 -8.08 9.53
CA GLY A 181 -2.15 -7.93 9.45
C GLY A 181 -1.40 -9.14 8.90
N CYS A 182 -2.09 -10.09 8.24
CA CYS A 182 -1.47 -11.28 7.67
C CYS A 182 -2.21 -11.81 6.43
N MET A 183 -1.50 -11.84 5.29
CA MET A 183 -1.90 -12.58 4.10
C MET A 183 -1.46 -14.05 4.23
N LYS A 184 -2.45 -14.94 4.33
CA LYS A 184 -2.24 -16.39 4.61
C LYS A 184 -1.54 -17.17 3.51
N ASN A 185 -1.45 -16.64 2.30
CA ASN A 185 -0.81 -17.28 1.17
C ASN A 185 0.69 -16.96 1.05
N ALA A 186 1.28 -16.32 2.06
CA ALA A 186 2.70 -16.05 2.12
C ALA A 186 3.51 -17.36 2.10
N GLU A 187 4.56 -17.41 1.30
CA GLU A 187 5.47 -18.56 1.24
C GLU A 187 6.93 -18.07 1.26
N PRO A 188 7.61 -18.07 2.43
CA PRO A 188 8.96 -17.54 2.56
C PRO A 188 10.00 -18.19 1.65
N SER A 189 9.74 -19.42 1.16
CA SER A 189 10.58 -20.11 0.17
C SER A 189 10.66 -19.36 -1.18
N LYS A 190 9.67 -18.52 -1.49
CA LYS A 190 9.57 -17.73 -2.73
C LYS A 190 10.26 -16.37 -2.62
N VAL A 191 10.73 -16.01 -1.42
CA VAL A 191 11.49 -14.77 -1.19
C VAL A 191 12.98 -15.07 -1.30
N SER A 192 13.68 -14.33 -2.16
CA SER A 192 15.11 -14.53 -2.38
C SER A 192 15.92 -14.30 -1.09
N THR A 193 17.03 -15.03 -0.96
CA THR A 193 17.99 -14.84 0.14
C THR A 193 18.46 -13.39 0.23
N PHE A 194 18.62 -12.72 -0.91
CA PHE A 194 19.04 -11.32 -0.95
C PHE A 194 17.95 -10.37 -0.44
N ALA A 195 16.68 -10.59 -0.77
CA ALA A 195 15.56 -9.82 -0.21
C ALA A 195 15.48 -9.98 1.31
N LYS A 196 15.64 -11.21 1.80
CA LYS A 196 15.70 -11.52 3.24
C LYS A 196 16.88 -10.80 3.91
N GLN A 197 18.09 -10.88 3.36
CA GLN A 197 19.28 -10.19 3.88
C GLN A 197 19.13 -8.66 3.93
N ARG A 198 18.43 -8.06 2.95
CA ARG A 198 18.12 -6.62 2.95
C ARG A 198 17.07 -6.25 4.01
N GLY A 199 16.04 -7.07 4.18
CA GLY A 199 14.94 -6.84 5.12
C GLY A 199 15.30 -7.10 6.58
N MET A 200 16.06 -8.16 6.86
CA MET A 200 16.38 -8.61 8.21
C MET A 200 16.89 -7.49 9.15
N PRO A 201 17.85 -6.64 8.76
CA PRO A 201 18.33 -5.58 9.65
C PRO A 201 17.37 -4.37 9.73
N GLN A 202 16.32 -4.30 8.92
CA GLN A 202 15.45 -3.11 8.80
C GLN A 202 14.09 -3.27 9.50
N LEU A 203 13.79 -4.45 10.04
CA LEU A 203 12.49 -4.71 10.66
C LEU A 203 12.33 -3.87 11.94
N GLY A 204 11.20 -3.18 12.06
CA GLY A 204 11.01 -2.15 13.07
C GLY A 204 11.80 -0.87 12.76
N SER A 205 11.64 -0.33 11.54
CA SER A 205 12.18 0.97 11.17
C SER A 205 11.23 1.71 10.21
N LEU A 206 11.24 3.04 10.25
CA LEU A 206 10.43 3.87 9.34
C LEU A 206 11.00 3.85 7.92
N GLY A 207 12.29 4.11 7.79
CA GLY A 207 12.95 4.30 6.51
C GLY A 207 13.14 5.74 6.08
N GLY A 208 13.05 5.96 4.77
CA GLY A 208 13.17 7.27 4.14
C GLY A 208 12.21 7.38 2.96
N GLY A 209 12.32 8.47 2.19
CA GLY A 209 11.34 8.80 1.17
C GLY A 209 10.16 9.54 1.80
N ASN A 210 8.94 9.16 1.44
CA ASN A 210 7.70 9.71 2.01
C ASN A 210 7.25 9.02 3.31
N HIS A 211 8.13 8.24 3.96
CA HIS A 211 7.80 7.57 5.21
C HIS A 211 8.00 8.50 6.40
N PHE A 212 7.03 8.52 7.30
CA PHE A 212 7.03 9.40 8.46
C PHE A 212 6.26 8.79 9.63
N LEU A 213 6.45 9.44 10.77
CA LEU A 213 5.70 9.25 11.98
C LEU A 213 5.27 10.63 12.45
N GLU A 214 3.97 10.87 12.54
CA GLU A 214 3.39 12.20 12.76
C GLU A 214 2.43 12.16 13.94
N ILE A 215 2.41 13.25 14.71
CA ILE A 215 1.43 13.46 15.78
C ILE A 215 0.47 14.54 15.28
N ASP A 216 -0.77 14.12 15.05
CA ASP A 216 -1.79 14.92 14.40
C ASP A 216 -2.83 15.41 15.40
N ARG A 217 -3.47 16.51 15.01
CA ARG A 217 -4.63 17.06 15.68
C ARG A 217 -5.88 16.89 14.83
N VAL A 218 -6.96 16.41 15.41
CA VAL A 218 -8.29 16.46 14.79
C VAL A 218 -8.77 17.91 14.72
N ASP A 219 -8.63 18.55 13.57
CA ASP A 219 -9.04 19.95 13.37
C ASP A 219 -10.54 20.11 13.06
N GLU A 220 -11.09 19.15 12.31
CA GLU A 220 -12.48 19.17 11.87
C GLU A 220 -13.08 17.76 11.79
N ILE A 221 -14.39 17.66 12.06
CA ILE A 221 -15.18 16.42 12.01
C ILE A 221 -16.33 16.67 11.04
N TYR A 222 -16.38 15.90 9.95
CA TYR A 222 -17.38 16.06 8.88
C TYR A 222 -18.59 15.12 9.04
N ASP A 223 -18.40 13.95 9.65
CA ASP A 223 -19.45 12.97 9.96
C ASP A 223 -19.27 12.51 11.40
N GLU A 224 -20.02 13.13 12.32
CA GLU A 224 -19.94 12.84 13.76
C GLU A 224 -20.27 11.38 14.10
N LYS A 225 -21.21 10.76 13.36
CA LYS A 225 -21.62 9.39 13.61
C LYS A 225 -20.49 8.42 13.26
N THR A 226 -19.87 8.60 12.10
CA THR A 226 -18.74 7.76 11.67
C THR A 226 -17.50 8.03 12.52
N ALA A 227 -17.20 9.29 12.85
CA ALA A 227 -16.07 9.67 13.70
C ALA A 227 -16.14 8.99 15.08
N LYS A 228 -17.32 9.01 15.71
CA LYS A 228 -17.54 8.34 17.01
C LYS A 228 -17.29 6.83 16.95
N VAL A 229 -17.68 6.16 15.86
CA VAL A 229 -17.39 4.72 15.67
C VAL A 229 -15.88 4.47 15.57
N PHE A 230 -15.13 5.39 14.96
CA PHE A 230 -13.67 5.32 14.85
C PHE A 230 -12.92 5.82 16.09
N GLY A 231 -13.63 6.17 17.17
CA GLY A 231 -13.01 6.71 18.39
C GLY A 231 -12.44 8.12 18.22
N ILE A 232 -12.92 8.88 17.23
CA ILE A 232 -12.64 10.30 17.05
C ILE A 232 -13.81 11.07 17.68
N GLU A 233 -13.62 11.53 18.91
CA GLU A 233 -14.72 12.03 19.75
C GLU A 233 -14.91 13.55 19.68
N HIS A 234 -13.82 14.31 19.51
CA HIS A 234 -13.88 15.77 19.50
C HIS A 234 -12.73 16.40 18.69
N LYS A 235 -12.91 17.67 18.33
CA LYS A 235 -11.81 18.51 17.83
C LYS A 235 -10.72 18.64 18.89
N ASP A 236 -9.49 18.91 18.46
CA ASP A 236 -8.28 18.95 19.29
C ASP A 236 -7.87 17.60 19.93
N GLN A 237 -8.51 16.48 19.57
CA GLN A 237 -8.02 15.14 19.94
C GLN A 237 -6.68 14.86 19.22
N ILE A 238 -5.75 14.25 19.94
CA ILE A 238 -4.44 13.86 19.42
C ILE A 238 -4.48 12.45 18.85
N MET A 239 -3.91 12.32 17.66
CA MET A 239 -3.76 11.05 16.94
C MET A 239 -2.30 10.86 16.53
N VAL A 240 -1.90 9.63 16.24
CA VAL A 240 -0.57 9.33 15.71
C VAL A 240 -0.69 8.57 14.41
N LEU A 241 -0.10 9.13 13.34
CA LEU A 241 -0.12 8.56 12.00
C LEU A 241 1.25 7.94 11.69
N ILE A 242 1.24 6.68 11.27
CA ILE A 242 2.43 5.92 10.92
C ILE A 242 2.37 5.60 9.44
N HIS A 243 3.34 6.09 8.66
CA HIS A 243 3.45 5.76 7.23
C HIS A 243 4.79 5.07 6.95
N THR A 244 4.73 3.77 6.67
CA THR A 244 5.88 2.97 6.23
C THR A 244 5.42 1.69 5.53
N GLY A 245 6.36 0.91 5.01
CA GLY A 245 6.10 -0.30 4.25
C GLY A 245 7.06 -1.45 4.55
N SER A 246 7.28 -2.26 3.53
CA SER A 246 8.09 -3.50 3.55
C SER A 246 9.60 -3.27 3.51
N ARG A 247 10.03 -2.00 3.51
CA ARG A 247 11.43 -1.58 3.53
C ARG A 247 12.19 -2.19 2.33
N GLY A 248 13.47 -2.51 2.51
CA GLY A 248 14.28 -3.15 1.47
C GLY A 248 13.82 -4.56 1.09
N CYS A 249 12.99 -5.21 1.91
CA CYS A 249 12.50 -6.56 1.65
C CYS A 249 11.55 -6.58 0.45
N GLY A 250 10.44 -5.84 0.52
CA GLY A 250 9.46 -5.82 -0.57
C GLY A 250 10.00 -5.12 -1.82
N HIS A 251 10.86 -4.11 -1.69
CA HIS A 251 11.57 -3.55 -2.84
C HIS A 251 12.35 -4.63 -3.59
N GLN A 252 13.09 -5.49 -2.88
CA GLN A 252 13.86 -6.53 -3.52
C GLN A 252 12.97 -7.64 -4.10
N ILE A 253 11.87 -8.01 -3.41
CA ILE A 253 10.86 -8.94 -3.96
C ILE A 253 10.33 -8.41 -5.29
N CYS A 254 9.94 -7.13 -5.36
CA CYS A 254 9.46 -6.52 -6.60
C CYS A 254 10.54 -6.53 -7.69
N THR A 255 11.79 -6.13 -7.37
CA THR A 255 12.91 -6.17 -8.32
C THR A 255 13.19 -7.57 -8.88
N ASP A 256 13.17 -8.59 -8.03
CA ASP A 256 13.44 -9.97 -8.43
C ASP A 256 12.30 -10.49 -9.32
N SER A 257 11.05 -10.28 -8.91
CA SER A 257 9.88 -10.71 -9.67
C SER A 257 9.75 -9.98 -11.01
N LEU A 258 10.10 -8.68 -11.12
CA LEU A 258 10.07 -7.99 -12.42
C LEU A 258 10.96 -8.70 -13.46
N LYS A 259 12.14 -9.18 -13.08
CA LYS A 259 13.03 -9.94 -13.98
C LYS A 259 12.40 -11.26 -14.44
N GLU A 260 11.66 -11.93 -13.56
CA GLU A 260 10.93 -13.15 -13.90
C GLU A 260 9.75 -12.85 -14.83
N MET A 261 9.01 -11.78 -14.55
CA MET A 261 7.88 -11.33 -15.35
C MET A 261 8.29 -10.89 -16.76
N GLU A 262 9.44 -10.23 -16.92
CA GLU A 262 9.99 -9.90 -18.25
C GLU A 262 10.26 -11.14 -19.11
N ARG A 263 10.67 -12.26 -18.49
CA ARG A 263 10.84 -13.54 -19.17
C ARG A 263 9.48 -14.19 -19.45
N ALA A 264 8.54 -14.10 -18.50
CA ALA A 264 7.18 -14.62 -18.62
C ALA A 264 6.44 -13.96 -19.79
N VAL A 265 6.55 -12.64 -19.96
CA VAL A 265 5.97 -11.89 -21.09
C VAL A 265 6.38 -12.51 -22.44
N LYS A 266 7.67 -12.87 -22.60
CA LYS A 266 8.16 -13.54 -23.82
C LYS A 266 7.64 -14.97 -23.93
N LYS A 267 7.68 -15.74 -22.83
CA LYS A 267 7.21 -17.14 -22.76
C LYS A 267 5.74 -17.28 -23.14
N TYR A 268 4.89 -16.37 -22.67
CA TYR A 268 3.45 -16.37 -22.90
C TYR A 268 3.00 -15.48 -24.07
N SER A 269 3.95 -14.92 -24.83
CA SER A 269 3.69 -14.05 -25.99
C SER A 269 2.73 -12.89 -25.68
N ILE A 270 2.89 -12.27 -24.50
CA ILE A 270 2.08 -11.12 -24.09
C ILE A 270 2.60 -9.87 -24.79
N ASN A 271 1.76 -9.24 -25.62
CA ASN A 271 2.11 -7.97 -26.25
C ASN A 271 1.89 -6.82 -25.25
N LEU A 272 2.97 -6.14 -24.87
CA LEU A 272 2.94 -5.01 -23.95
C LEU A 272 3.34 -3.71 -24.68
N PRO A 273 2.59 -2.62 -24.49
CA PRO A 273 2.97 -1.33 -25.07
C PRO A 273 4.16 -0.66 -24.37
N ASP A 274 4.45 -1.10 -23.15
CA ASP A 274 5.58 -0.68 -22.33
C ASP A 274 6.13 -1.91 -21.58
N GLY A 275 7.44 -2.13 -21.62
CA GLY A 275 8.10 -3.23 -20.91
C GLY A 275 7.96 -3.15 -19.39
N GLN A 276 7.73 -1.95 -18.83
CA GLN A 276 7.48 -1.75 -17.40
C GLN A 276 6.14 -2.36 -16.93
N LEU A 277 5.26 -2.75 -17.86
CA LEU A 277 4.04 -3.53 -17.56
C LEU A 277 4.28 -5.04 -17.48
N ALA A 278 5.54 -5.47 -17.28
CA ALA A 278 5.90 -6.86 -17.13
C ALA A 278 4.93 -7.59 -16.19
N CYS A 279 4.38 -8.71 -16.68
CA CYS A 279 3.34 -9.47 -16.01
C CYS A 279 3.35 -10.94 -16.43
N ALA A 280 2.61 -11.76 -15.71
CA ALA A 280 2.38 -13.16 -16.06
C ALA A 280 0.89 -13.52 -15.89
N PRO A 281 0.37 -14.50 -16.67
CA PRO A 281 -1.00 -14.99 -16.49
C PRO A 281 -1.23 -15.52 -15.08
N VAL A 282 -2.42 -15.27 -14.52
CA VAL A 282 -2.77 -15.64 -13.13
C VAL A 282 -2.59 -17.13 -12.80
N ASN A 283 -2.71 -18.01 -13.80
CA ASN A 283 -2.56 -19.46 -13.67
C ASN A 283 -1.11 -19.95 -13.89
N SER A 284 -0.15 -19.04 -14.02
CA SER A 284 1.25 -19.36 -14.28
C SER A 284 2.05 -19.49 -12.98
N SER A 285 3.11 -20.30 -13.00
CA SER A 285 4.02 -20.44 -11.86
C SER A 285 4.69 -19.11 -11.47
N GLU A 286 4.98 -18.24 -12.44
CA GLU A 286 5.59 -16.93 -12.22
C GLU A 286 4.62 -15.98 -11.48
N ALA A 287 3.34 -15.97 -11.85
CA ALA A 287 2.31 -15.19 -11.14
C ALA A 287 2.07 -15.73 -9.73
N GLU A 288 1.95 -17.04 -9.57
CA GLU A 288 1.75 -17.68 -8.26
C GLU A 288 2.94 -17.40 -7.32
N ASN A 289 4.18 -17.61 -7.80
CA ASN A 289 5.39 -17.36 -7.01
C ASN A 289 5.47 -15.89 -6.59
N TYR A 290 5.21 -14.94 -7.49
CA TYR A 290 5.20 -13.51 -7.14
C TYR A 290 4.09 -13.19 -6.14
N PHE A 291 2.88 -13.71 -6.32
CA PHE A 291 1.77 -13.41 -5.40
C PHE A 291 2.06 -13.90 -3.98
N LYS A 292 2.68 -15.08 -3.84
CA LYS A 292 3.16 -15.62 -2.56
C LYS A 292 4.31 -14.82 -1.96
N ALA A 293 5.29 -14.41 -2.77
CA ALA A 293 6.39 -13.56 -2.31
C ALA A 293 5.92 -12.14 -1.93
N MET A 294 4.97 -11.58 -2.67
CA MET A 294 4.33 -10.30 -2.35
C MET A 294 3.56 -10.38 -1.03
N ALA A 295 2.84 -11.48 -0.76
CA ALA A 295 2.21 -11.72 0.53
C ALA A 295 3.24 -11.74 1.68
N CYS A 296 4.43 -12.33 1.49
CA CYS A 296 5.53 -12.21 2.46
C CYS A 296 5.99 -10.76 2.68
N GLY A 297 6.14 -9.99 1.59
CA GLY A 297 6.46 -8.56 1.68
C GLY A 297 5.38 -7.76 2.42
N ALA A 298 4.12 -8.13 2.24
CA ALA A 298 2.99 -7.52 2.95
C ALA A 298 3.02 -7.85 4.45
N ASN A 299 3.22 -9.12 4.80
CA ASN A 299 3.35 -9.58 6.18
C ASN A 299 4.51 -8.87 6.90
N TYR A 300 5.67 -8.77 6.25
CA TYR A 300 6.79 -8.00 6.77
C TYR A 300 6.39 -6.55 7.12
N ALA A 301 5.67 -5.86 6.23
CA ALA A 301 5.27 -4.47 6.45
C ALA A 301 4.29 -4.32 7.60
N TRP A 302 3.35 -5.25 7.77
CA TRP A 302 2.43 -5.25 8.93
C TRP A 302 3.17 -5.52 10.23
N ALA A 303 4.10 -6.47 10.27
CA ALA A 303 4.97 -6.70 11.43
C ALA A 303 5.79 -5.44 11.76
N ASN A 304 6.33 -4.77 10.74
CA ASN A 304 7.07 -3.53 10.88
C ASN A 304 6.23 -2.42 11.54
N ARG A 305 5.00 -2.18 11.03
CA ARG A 305 4.08 -1.19 11.62
C ARG A 305 3.63 -1.57 13.03
N GLN A 306 3.42 -2.86 13.29
CA GLN A 306 3.05 -3.38 14.61
C GLN A 306 4.12 -3.11 15.66
N MET A 307 5.39 -3.36 15.33
CA MET A 307 6.52 -3.02 16.19
C MET A 307 6.66 -1.51 16.43
N ILE A 308 6.42 -0.71 15.40
CA ILE A 308 6.47 0.76 15.52
C ILE A 308 5.38 1.28 16.46
N VAL A 309 4.15 0.77 16.38
CA VAL A 309 3.07 1.11 17.33
C VAL A 309 3.50 0.83 18.76
N HIS A 310 4.09 -0.34 19.01
CA HIS A 310 4.55 -0.70 20.35
C HIS A 310 5.56 0.32 20.90
N TRP A 311 6.55 0.74 20.12
CA TRP A 311 7.54 1.74 20.56
C TRP A 311 7.01 3.18 20.62
N ILE A 312 5.95 3.49 19.88
CA ILE A 312 5.21 4.73 20.05
C ILE A 312 4.51 4.71 21.40
N ARG A 313 3.80 3.63 21.73
CA ARG A 313 3.17 3.45 23.05
C ARG A 313 4.20 3.64 24.17
N GLU A 314 5.34 2.95 24.11
CA GLU A 314 6.44 3.15 25.10
C GLU A 314 6.91 4.61 25.21
N SER A 315 6.98 5.34 24.09
CA SER A 315 7.36 6.75 24.08
C SER A 315 6.34 7.62 24.82
N PHE A 316 5.04 7.38 24.59
CA PHE A 316 3.96 8.08 25.28
C PHE A 316 3.94 7.71 26.77
N GLU A 317 4.11 6.43 27.10
CA GLU A 317 4.16 5.99 28.50
C GLU A 317 5.29 6.69 29.28
N LYS A 318 6.47 6.79 28.67
CA LYS A 318 7.62 7.46 29.26
C LYS A 318 7.38 8.95 29.51
N VAL A 319 6.77 9.66 28.55
CA VAL A 319 6.63 11.13 28.61
C VAL A 319 5.43 11.56 29.47
N PHE A 320 4.36 10.79 29.46
CA PHE A 320 3.14 11.07 30.24
C PHE A 320 3.10 10.36 31.59
N ASN A 321 3.98 9.38 31.84
CA ASN A 321 4.01 8.56 33.04
C ASN A 321 2.64 7.91 33.32
N LYS A 322 2.01 7.40 32.26
CA LYS A 322 0.73 6.68 32.25
C LYS A 322 0.86 5.48 31.34
N LYS A 323 0.10 4.41 31.57
CA LYS A 323 0.05 3.29 30.63
C LYS A 323 -0.59 3.69 29.31
N ALA A 324 -0.17 3.08 28.21
CA ALA A 324 -0.72 3.37 26.89
C ALA A 324 -2.22 3.07 26.79
N GLU A 325 -2.70 2.08 27.56
CA GLU A 325 -4.11 1.77 27.77
C GLU A 325 -4.85 2.92 28.46
N GLU A 326 -4.24 3.57 29.46
CA GLU A 326 -4.84 4.75 30.12
C GLU A 326 -4.88 5.99 29.21
N LEU A 327 -3.99 6.02 28.21
CA LEU A 327 -3.95 7.03 27.17
C LEU A 327 -4.84 6.69 25.96
N ASP A 328 -5.58 5.56 26.05
CA ASP A 328 -6.51 5.09 25.01
C ASP A 328 -5.83 4.92 23.64
N MET A 329 -4.58 4.41 23.64
CA MET A 329 -3.73 4.29 22.45
C MET A 329 -4.06 3.09 21.54
N HIS A 330 -5.34 2.92 21.20
CA HIS A 330 -5.80 1.85 20.31
C HIS A 330 -5.65 2.22 18.83
N ILE A 331 -5.52 1.20 17.98
CA ILE A 331 -5.46 1.38 16.53
C ILE A 331 -6.88 1.69 16.03
N VAL A 332 -7.02 2.77 15.26
CA VAL A 332 -8.27 3.05 14.53
C VAL A 332 -8.38 2.11 13.35
N TYR A 333 -7.36 2.11 12.49
CA TYR A 333 -7.23 1.17 11.38
C TYR A 333 -5.81 1.17 10.80
N ASP A 334 -5.43 0.08 10.13
CA ASP A 334 -4.26 -0.04 9.26
C ASP A 334 -4.69 -0.42 7.84
N VAL A 335 -4.27 0.38 6.86
CA VAL A 335 -4.63 0.19 5.45
C VAL A 335 -3.39 0.25 4.55
N CYS A 336 -3.34 -0.64 3.57
CA CYS A 336 -2.30 -0.63 2.56
C CYS A 336 -2.68 0.20 1.33
N HIS A 337 -1.68 0.77 0.65
CA HIS A 337 -1.90 1.48 -0.62
C HIS A 337 -1.08 0.95 -1.81
N ASN A 338 -0.20 -0.02 -1.58
CA ASN A 338 0.56 -0.74 -2.61
C ASN A 338 0.37 -2.25 -2.42
N ILE A 339 -0.62 -2.84 -3.08
CA ILE A 339 -0.95 -4.26 -2.90
C ILE A 339 -1.68 -4.83 -4.12
N ALA A 340 -1.59 -6.14 -4.33
CA ALA A 340 -2.57 -6.88 -5.13
C ALA A 340 -3.37 -7.82 -4.21
N LYS A 341 -4.69 -7.90 -4.40
CA LYS A 341 -5.55 -8.78 -3.60
C LYS A 341 -6.56 -9.53 -4.45
N LEU A 342 -6.81 -10.79 -4.09
CA LEU A 342 -7.91 -11.55 -4.65
C LEU A 342 -9.20 -11.14 -3.94
N GLU A 343 -10.10 -10.47 -4.65
CA GLU A 343 -11.35 -9.93 -4.12
C GLU A 343 -12.53 -10.31 -5.02
N GLU A 344 -13.74 -10.35 -4.47
CA GLU A 344 -14.94 -10.64 -5.23
C GLU A 344 -15.78 -9.38 -5.48
N HIS A 345 -15.92 -9.01 -6.75
CA HIS A 345 -16.58 -7.78 -7.20
C HIS A 345 -17.75 -8.08 -8.13
N GLY A 346 -18.75 -7.20 -8.15
CA GLY A 346 -19.84 -7.25 -9.12
C GLY A 346 -19.46 -6.49 -10.39
N PHE A 347 -19.57 -7.12 -11.56
CA PHE A 347 -19.34 -6.50 -12.85
C PHE A 347 -20.36 -7.02 -13.87
N GLU A 348 -21.08 -6.12 -14.54
CA GLU A 348 -22.14 -6.45 -15.52
C GLU A 348 -23.17 -7.45 -14.98
N GLY A 349 -23.59 -7.28 -13.73
CA GLY A 349 -24.57 -8.15 -13.08
C GLY A 349 -24.06 -9.53 -12.67
N LYS A 350 -22.75 -9.83 -12.84
CA LYS A 350 -22.12 -11.08 -12.41
C LYS A 350 -21.11 -10.84 -11.30
N ARG A 351 -21.01 -11.78 -10.36
CA ARG A 351 -19.92 -11.82 -9.37
C ARG A 351 -18.68 -12.40 -10.03
N ARG A 352 -17.55 -11.73 -9.88
CA ARG A 352 -16.25 -12.13 -10.44
C ARG A 352 -15.19 -12.07 -9.35
N LYS A 353 -14.28 -13.04 -9.35
CA LYS A 353 -13.06 -12.99 -8.54
C LYS A 353 -11.99 -12.26 -9.34
N LEU A 354 -11.38 -11.25 -8.76
CA LEU A 354 -10.41 -10.39 -9.41
C LEU A 354 -9.14 -10.26 -8.56
N TYR A 355 -7.98 -10.31 -9.20
CA TYR A 355 -6.75 -9.76 -8.63
C TYR A 355 -6.76 -8.24 -8.82
N VAL A 356 -7.14 -7.52 -7.77
CA VAL A 356 -7.19 -6.06 -7.73
C VAL A 356 -5.81 -5.52 -7.37
N HIS A 357 -5.15 -4.91 -8.36
CA HIS A 357 -3.89 -4.19 -8.20
C HIS A 357 -4.20 -2.77 -7.74
N ARG A 358 -3.56 -2.33 -6.66
CA ARG A 358 -3.60 -0.96 -6.16
C ARG A 358 -2.18 -0.47 -5.95
N LYS A 359 -1.86 0.69 -6.50
CA LYS A 359 -0.57 1.36 -6.35
C LYS A 359 -0.78 2.82 -6.06
N GLY A 360 -0.48 3.24 -4.84
CA GLY A 360 -0.91 4.52 -4.29
C GLY A 360 -2.43 4.65 -4.22
N ALA A 361 -3.17 3.57 -3.97
CA ALA A 361 -4.62 3.59 -3.82
C ALA A 361 -5.06 2.63 -2.71
N THR A 362 -6.05 3.03 -1.90
CA THR A 362 -6.50 2.27 -0.74
C THR A 362 -7.74 1.44 -1.04
N ARG A 363 -7.95 0.38 -0.25
CA ARG A 363 -9.20 -0.37 -0.24
C ARG A 363 -10.27 0.43 0.52
N ALA A 364 -11.48 0.50 -0.02
CA ALA A 364 -12.62 1.18 0.59
C ALA A 364 -13.88 0.32 0.44
N PHE A 365 -13.99 -0.74 1.24
CA PHE A 365 -15.17 -1.61 1.23
C PHE A 365 -16.42 -0.85 1.68
N PRO A 366 -17.61 -1.24 1.18
CA PRO A 366 -18.87 -0.63 1.61
C PRO A 366 -19.17 -0.96 3.09
N LYS A 367 -20.14 -0.24 3.66
CA LYS A 367 -20.69 -0.51 5.00
C LYS A 367 -21.43 -1.84 5.07
#